data_AF-H9F6H7-F1
#
_entry.id   AF-H9F6H7-F1
#
_cell.length_a   1.000
_cell.length_b   1.000
_cell.length_c   1.000
_cell.angle_alpha   90.00
_cell.angle_beta   90.00
_cell.angle_gamma   90.00
#
_symmetry.space_group_name_H-M   'P 1'
#
loop_
_entity.id
_entity.type
_entity.pdbx_description
1 polymer ?
#
loop_
_entity_poly.entity_id
_entity_poly.type
_entity_poly.pdbx_seq_one_letter_code
_entity_poly.pdbx_strand_id
1 'polypeptide(L)'
;SPPLALPTPSQELLRATQLHQYVEGFLLHGLLPAHVIRLLLKPHVQAQQDLQLLLELLEKMGLCYCLNKPKGKPLNGSTAWYKFPCYVQNEVPHAEAWINGTNLAGQSFVAEQLQIEYSFPFTFPPGLFARYSVQINSHVVHRSDGKFQIFAYRGKVPVVVSYRPAKGVLQPDTLSIASHASLPNIWTAWQAITPLVEELNVLLQEWPGLHYTVHILCSKCLKRGSPNPHAFPGELLSQPRPEGVAEIICPKNGSERVNVALVYPPTPTVISPCSKKNVGEKHRNQ
;
A
#
# COMPACT_ATOMS: atom_id res chain seq x y z
N SER A 1 -33.37 16.27 40.29
CA SER A 1 -32.61 15.38 39.39
C SER A 1 -33.57 14.36 38.79
N PRO A 2 -33.73 14.26 37.47
CA PRO A 2 -34.53 13.17 36.92
C PRO A 2 -33.76 11.85 37.10
N PRO A 3 -34.45 10.73 37.34
CA PRO A 3 -33.79 9.43 37.50
C PRO A 3 -33.19 9.01 36.16
N LEU A 4 -31.92 8.60 36.18
CA LEU A 4 -31.28 7.89 35.08
C LEU A 4 -32.12 6.63 34.82
N ALA A 5 -32.91 6.65 33.74
CA ALA A 5 -33.68 5.49 33.31
C ALA A 5 -32.71 4.32 33.06
N LEU A 6 -32.92 3.21 33.76
CA LEU A 6 -32.17 1.99 33.50
C LEU A 6 -32.45 1.55 32.04
N PRO A 7 -31.42 1.11 31.30
CA PRO A 7 -31.61 0.58 29.96
C PRO A 7 -32.60 -0.59 30.00
N THR A 8 -33.51 -0.66 29.02
CA THR A 8 -34.39 -1.82 28.89
C THR A 8 -33.61 -3.05 28.42
N PRO A 9 -34.04 -4.28 28.74
CA PRO A 9 -33.33 -5.52 28.36
C PRO A 9 -33.06 -5.65 26.85
N SER A 10 -33.97 -5.11 26.02
CA SER A 10 -33.80 -5.04 24.57
C SER A 10 -32.69 -4.07 24.14
N GLN A 11 -32.50 -2.97 24.87
CA GLN A 11 -31.43 -2.00 24.64
C GLN A 11 -30.05 -2.56 25.04
N GLU A 12 -29.99 -3.37 26.10
CA GLU A 12 -28.76 -4.06 26.51
C GLU A 12 -28.32 -5.11 25.49
N LEU A 13 -29.27 -5.91 24.98
CA LEU A 13 -28.99 -6.89 23.94
C LEU A 13 -28.46 -6.23 22.65
N LEU A 14 -29.06 -5.13 22.22
CA LEU A 14 -28.59 -4.37 21.06
C LEU A 14 -27.17 -3.82 21.25
N ARG A 15 -26.84 -3.31 22.44
CA ARG A 15 -25.49 -2.85 22.78
C ARG A 15 -24.49 -4.01 22.80
N ALA A 16 -24.86 -5.15 23.36
CA ALA A 16 -24.01 -6.34 23.39
C ALA A 16 -23.70 -6.84 21.98
N THR A 17 -24.70 -6.90 21.09
CA THR A 17 -24.52 -7.28 19.69
C THR A 17 -23.64 -6.28 18.94
N GLN A 18 -23.84 -4.97 19.13
CA GLN A 18 -22.98 -3.94 18.53
C GLN A 18 -21.52 -4.05 19.01
N LEU A 19 -21.31 -4.27 20.31
CA LEU A 19 -19.97 -4.46 20.86
C LEU A 19 -19.31 -5.72 20.28
N HIS A 20 -20.07 -6.82 20.15
CA HIS A 20 -19.58 -8.05 19.53
C HIS A 20 -19.13 -7.81 18.09
N GLN A 21 -19.91 -7.07 17.30
CA GLN A 21 -19.54 -6.68 15.94
C GLN A 21 -18.25 -5.84 15.88
N TYR A 22 -18.03 -4.94 16.84
CA TYR A 22 -16.78 -4.17 16.89
C TYR A 22 -15.58 -5.03 17.28
N VAL A 23 -15.74 -5.96 18.21
CA VAL A 23 -14.68 -6.90 18.60
C VAL A 23 -14.32 -7.81 17.43
N GLU A 24 -15.31 -8.41 16.78
CA GLU A 24 -15.10 -9.25 15.61
C GLU A 24 -14.46 -8.46 14.46
N GLY A 25 -14.99 -7.28 14.15
CA GLY A 25 -14.44 -6.39 13.13
C GLY A 25 -13.00 -5.97 13.40
N PHE A 26 -12.63 -5.77 14.66
CA PHE A 26 -11.24 -5.48 15.04
C PHE A 26 -10.33 -6.71 14.96
N LEU A 27 -10.76 -7.86 15.47
CA LEU A 27 -9.94 -9.07 15.51
C LEU A 27 -9.71 -9.68 14.13
N LEU A 28 -10.69 -9.57 13.22
CA LEU A 28 -10.58 -10.11 11.86
C LEU A 28 -9.99 -9.10 10.86
N HIS A 29 -10.40 -7.84 10.98
CA HIS A 29 -10.13 -6.82 9.97
C HIS A 29 -9.34 -5.62 10.48
N GLY A 30 -8.99 -5.57 11.76
CA GLY A 30 -8.29 -4.42 12.36
C GLY A 30 -9.10 -3.13 12.31
N LEU A 31 -10.43 -3.18 12.27
CA LEU A 31 -11.28 -2.00 12.12
C LEU A 31 -11.89 -1.55 13.44
N LEU A 32 -11.75 -0.26 13.76
CA LEU A 32 -12.45 0.38 14.87
C LEU A 32 -13.03 1.74 14.46
N PRO A 33 -14.26 2.06 14.87
CA PRO A 33 -14.78 3.40 14.72
C PRO A 33 -14.20 4.35 15.78
N ALA A 34 -14.07 5.63 15.45
CA ALA A 34 -13.49 6.66 16.32
C ALA A 34 -14.17 6.74 17.69
N HIS A 35 -15.49 6.54 17.75
CA HIS A 35 -16.23 6.58 19.02
C HIS A 35 -15.90 5.40 19.94
N VAL A 36 -15.59 4.22 19.40
CA VAL A 36 -15.12 3.07 20.21
C VAL A 36 -13.71 3.33 20.72
N ILE A 37 -12.82 3.89 19.88
CA ILE A 37 -11.47 4.28 20.30
C ILE A 37 -11.54 5.27 21.47
N ARG A 38 -12.43 6.27 21.39
CA ARG A 38 -12.69 7.21 22.49
C ARG A 38 -13.10 6.50 23.78
N LEU A 39 -13.96 5.49 23.70
CA LEU A 39 -14.40 4.72 24.86
C LEU A 39 -13.26 3.89 25.47
N LEU A 40 -12.43 3.26 24.63
CA LEU A 40 -11.27 2.49 25.07
C LEU A 40 -10.21 3.37 25.73
N LEU A 41 -10.07 4.62 25.27
CA LEU A 41 -9.10 5.59 25.78
C LEU A 41 -9.71 6.57 26.80
N LYS A 42 -10.88 6.27 27.37
CA LYS A 42 -11.65 7.18 28.24
C LYS A 42 -10.83 7.82 29.37
N PRO A 43 -9.87 7.14 30.04
CA PRO A 43 -9.03 7.80 31.05
C PRO A 43 -8.15 8.93 30.49
N HIS A 44 -7.79 8.85 29.21
CA HIS A 44 -6.86 9.75 28.51
C HIS A 44 -7.56 10.76 27.58
N VAL A 45 -8.86 10.62 27.35
CA VAL A 45 -9.64 11.47 26.43
C VAL A 45 -10.72 12.20 27.21
N GLN A 46 -10.44 13.43 27.61
CA GLN A 46 -11.38 14.29 28.33
C GLN A 46 -12.16 15.19 27.37
N ALA A 47 -11.48 15.69 26.33
CA ALA A 47 -12.04 16.54 25.27
C ALA A 47 -11.96 15.87 23.90
N GLN A 48 -12.67 16.44 22.92
CA GLN A 48 -12.59 15.97 21.52
C GLN A 48 -11.19 16.21 20.91
N GLN A 49 -10.50 17.27 21.34
CA GLN A 49 -9.15 17.60 20.91
C GLN A 49 -8.14 16.52 21.33
N ASP A 50 -8.28 15.94 22.53
CA ASP A 50 -7.41 14.86 23.01
C ASP A 50 -7.51 13.64 22.10
N LEU A 51 -8.74 13.27 21.70
CA LEU A 51 -8.97 12.17 20.78
C LEU A 51 -8.30 12.44 19.42
N GLN A 52 -8.46 13.65 18.89
CA GLN A 52 -7.86 14.02 17.61
C GLN A 52 -6.32 13.93 17.67
N LEU A 53 -5.70 14.49 18.71
CA LEU A 53 -4.26 14.44 18.91
C LEU A 53 -3.75 13.00 19.03
N LEU A 54 -4.44 12.15 19.79
CA LEU A 54 -4.09 10.74 19.93
C LEU A 54 -4.21 10.00 18.60
N LEU A 55 -5.28 10.23 17.83
CA LEU A 55 -5.44 9.60 16.51
C LEU A 55 -4.37 10.08 15.53
N GLU A 56 -4.03 11.38 15.51
CA GLU A 56 -2.93 11.91 14.72
C GLU A 56 -1.59 11.27 15.12
N LEU A 57 -1.33 11.09 16.42
CA LEU A 57 -0.15 10.40 16.91
C LEU A 57 -0.12 8.94 16.45
N LEU A 58 -1.21 8.20 16.59
CA LEU A 58 -1.29 6.79 16.15
C LEU A 58 -1.05 6.67 14.64
N GLU A 59 -1.58 7.59 13.83
CA GLU A 59 -1.30 7.65 12.39
C GLU A 59 0.17 7.96 12.11
N LYS A 60 0.76 8.95 12.81
CA LYS A 60 2.17 9.32 12.65
C LYS A 60 3.15 8.22 13.07
N MET A 61 2.78 7.42 14.08
CA MET A 61 3.53 6.24 14.50
C MET A 61 3.39 5.06 13.52
N GLY A 62 2.52 5.16 12.51
CA GLY A 62 2.29 4.10 11.54
C GLY A 62 1.47 2.93 12.11
N LEU A 63 0.62 3.18 13.12
CA LEU A 63 -0.18 2.15 13.78
C LEU A 63 -1.56 1.98 13.16
N CYS A 64 -2.14 3.07 12.63
CA CYS A 64 -3.42 3.04 11.96
C CYS A 64 -3.53 4.09 10.86
N TYR A 65 -4.57 3.97 10.03
CA TYR A 65 -4.99 5.01 9.10
C TYR A 65 -6.50 5.16 9.08
N CYS A 66 -6.97 6.39 8.87
CA CYS A 66 -8.39 6.64 8.67
C CYS A 66 -8.84 6.32 7.22
N LEU A 67 -9.93 5.56 7.08
CA LEU A 67 -10.51 5.18 5.78
C LEU A 67 -11.31 6.31 5.15
N ASN A 68 -12.05 7.06 5.97
CA ASN A 68 -13.02 8.05 5.53
C ASN A 68 -12.62 9.44 5.99
N LYS A 69 -11.35 9.85 5.79
CA LYS A 69 -10.93 11.20 6.18
C LYS A 69 -11.83 12.22 5.48
N PRO A 70 -12.66 12.99 6.21
CA PRO A 70 -13.49 14.00 5.59
C PRO A 70 -12.56 15.05 4.98
N LYS A 71 -12.55 15.16 3.65
CA LYS A 71 -11.84 16.22 2.92
C LYS A 71 -12.63 17.53 3.06
N GLY A 72 -12.77 18.06 4.28
CA GLY A 72 -13.50 19.29 4.57
C GLY A 72 -14.35 19.23 5.85
N LYS A 73 -15.26 20.20 6.03
CA LYS A 73 -16.25 20.16 7.11
C LYS A 73 -17.08 18.87 6.99
N PRO A 74 -17.22 18.07 8.06
CA PRO A 74 -17.98 16.83 8.01
C PRO A 74 -19.44 17.18 7.66
N LEU A 75 -19.82 16.88 6.42
CA LEU A 75 -21.22 16.82 6.02
C LEU A 75 -21.81 15.60 6.73
N ASN A 76 -22.61 15.86 7.77
CA ASN A 76 -23.44 14.90 8.49
C ASN A 76 -22.71 13.73 9.13
N GLY A 77 -22.14 13.92 10.33
CA GLY A 77 -22.09 12.90 11.40
C GLY A 77 -21.49 11.52 11.08
N SER A 78 -20.82 11.34 9.94
CA SER A 78 -20.28 10.07 9.50
C SER A 78 -19.19 9.63 10.49
N THR A 79 -19.34 8.42 11.02
CA THR A 79 -18.36 7.86 11.94
C THR A 79 -17.07 7.56 11.18
N ALA A 80 -15.98 8.25 11.55
CA ALA A 80 -14.66 7.94 11.02
C ALA A 80 -14.22 6.54 11.48
N TRP A 81 -13.74 5.73 10.53
CA TRP A 81 -13.20 4.40 10.79
C TRP A 81 -11.69 4.42 10.66
N TYR A 82 -11.03 3.71 11.57
CA TYR A 82 -9.58 3.55 11.62
C TYR A 82 -9.24 2.08 11.42
N LYS A 83 -8.31 1.82 10.51
CA LYS A 83 -7.75 0.51 10.23
C LYS A 83 -6.40 0.39 10.94
N PHE A 84 -6.20 -0.69 11.69
CA PHE A 84 -4.97 -1.07 12.38
C PHE A 84 -4.38 -2.31 11.70
N PRO A 85 -3.41 -2.14 10.77
CA PRO A 85 -2.90 -3.24 9.95
C PRO A 85 -2.31 -4.41 10.74
N CYS A 86 -1.74 -4.15 11.93
CA CYS A 86 -1.18 -5.20 12.79
C CYS A 86 -2.21 -6.21 13.33
N TYR A 87 -3.50 -5.89 13.30
CA TYR A 87 -4.59 -6.76 13.74
C TYR A 87 -5.36 -7.41 12.58
N VAL A 88 -4.92 -7.22 11.33
CA VAL A 88 -5.57 -7.88 10.18
C VAL A 88 -5.20 -9.36 10.18
N GLN A 89 -6.18 -10.23 10.43
CA GLN A 89 -5.99 -11.68 10.42
C GLN A 89 -6.51 -12.35 9.16
N ASN A 90 -7.47 -11.74 8.46
CA ASN A 90 -8.03 -12.33 7.24
C ASN A 90 -6.95 -12.44 6.15
N GLU A 91 -6.77 -13.65 5.60
CA GLU A 91 -5.65 -13.96 4.72
C GLU A 91 -5.88 -13.52 3.27
N VAL A 92 -7.13 -13.29 2.86
CA VAL A 92 -7.48 -12.98 1.47
C VAL A 92 -7.98 -11.54 1.36
N PRO A 93 -7.20 -10.62 0.78
CA PRO A 93 -7.74 -9.37 0.28
C PRO A 93 -8.88 -9.69 -0.69
N HIS A 94 -10.04 -9.05 -0.54
CA HIS A 94 -11.19 -9.25 -1.41
C HIS A 94 -10.91 -8.68 -2.80
N ALA A 95 -10.12 -9.42 -3.57
CA ALA A 95 -9.78 -9.23 -4.96
C ALA A 95 -9.64 -10.62 -5.61
N GLU A 96 -10.64 -11.48 -5.37
CA GLU A 96 -10.69 -12.87 -5.83
C GLU A 96 -10.81 -13.04 -7.36
N ALA A 97 -10.46 -12.04 -8.17
CA ALA A 97 -10.59 -12.13 -9.62
C ALA A 97 -9.30 -11.88 -10.43
N TRP A 98 -8.24 -11.29 -9.85
CA TRP A 98 -7.12 -10.77 -10.67
C TRP A 98 -5.80 -11.56 -10.54
N ILE A 99 -5.55 -12.22 -9.41
CA ILE A 99 -4.30 -12.98 -9.20
C ILE A 99 -4.24 -14.25 -10.07
N ASN A 100 -5.40 -14.79 -10.48
CA ASN A 100 -5.51 -16.00 -11.29
C ASN A 100 -5.75 -15.76 -12.79
N GLY A 101 -5.65 -14.53 -13.29
CA GLY A 101 -5.83 -14.24 -14.71
C GLY A 101 -7.21 -14.58 -15.28
N THR A 102 -8.23 -14.75 -14.44
CA THR A 102 -9.60 -14.98 -14.90
C THR A 102 -10.25 -13.68 -15.34
N ASN A 103 -10.22 -13.49 -16.65
CA ASN A 103 -10.91 -12.48 -17.46
C ASN A 103 -12.24 -11.99 -16.85
N LEU A 104 -12.23 -10.82 -16.22
CA LEU A 104 -13.42 -9.99 -16.18
C LEU A 104 -13.54 -9.32 -17.57
N ALA A 105 -14.51 -9.77 -18.36
CA ALA A 105 -14.93 -9.20 -19.65
C ALA A 105 -14.24 -9.68 -20.96
N GLY A 106 -13.91 -10.98 -21.09
CA GLY A 106 -13.79 -11.62 -22.42
C GLY A 106 -12.75 -11.06 -23.41
N GLN A 107 -11.89 -10.15 -22.99
CA GLN A 107 -10.76 -9.65 -23.78
C GLN A 107 -9.49 -10.28 -23.23
N SER A 108 -8.79 -11.06 -24.06
CA SER A 108 -7.47 -11.58 -23.75
C SER A 108 -6.48 -10.42 -23.65
N PHE A 109 -6.39 -9.80 -22.48
CA PHE A 109 -5.42 -8.75 -22.22
C PHE A 109 -4.09 -9.41 -21.86
N VAL A 110 -3.10 -9.30 -22.75
CA VAL A 110 -1.74 -9.73 -22.44
C VAL A 110 -1.12 -8.70 -21.50
N ALA A 111 -1.36 -8.87 -20.19
CA ALA A 111 -0.70 -8.10 -19.15
C ALA A 111 0.75 -8.59 -19.00
N GLU A 112 1.68 -7.64 -18.92
CA GLU A 112 3.01 -7.85 -18.36
C GLU A 112 2.98 -7.50 -16.87
N GLN A 113 3.76 -8.21 -16.08
CA GLN A 113 3.90 -7.97 -14.64
C GLN A 113 5.24 -7.30 -14.37
N LEU A 114 5.18 -6.15 -13.70
CA LEU A 114 6.32 -5.46 -13.12
C LEU A 114 6.33 -5.74 -11.62
N GLN A 115 7.42 -6.25 -11.08
CA GLN A 115 7.54 -6.57 -9.66
C GLN A 115 8.92 -6.21 -9.12
N ILE A 116 8.93 -5.45 -8.04
CA ILE A 116 10.11 -5.13 -7.25
C ILE A 116 10.03 -5.92 -5.95
N GLU A 117 11.11 -6.61 -5.59
CA GLU A 117 11.19 -7.46 -4.40
C GLU A 117 12.35 -7.01 -3.50
N TYR A 118 12.03 -6.88 -2.21
CA TYR A 118 12.98 -6.69 -1.12
C TYR A 118 13.13 -8.02 -0.41
N SER A 119 14.37 -8.49 -0.28
CA SER A 119 14.69 -9.72 0.44
C SER A 119 15.46 -9.40 1.72
N PHE A 120 15.05 -10.00 2.83
CA PHE A 120 15.60 -9.81 4.17
C PHE A 120 16.19 -11.15 4.65
N PRO A 121 17.47 -11.43 4.37
CA PRO A 121 18.04 -12.76 4.61
C PRO A 121 18.28 -13.11 6.08
N PHE A 122 18.31 -12.11 6.97
CA PHE A 122 18.58 -12.33 8.39
C PHE A 122 17.39 -12.00 9.29
N THR A 123 16.75 -10.84 9.09
CA THR A 123 15.67 -10.38 9.97
C THR A 123 14.71 -9.50 9.19
N PHE A 124 13.43 -9.88 9.18
CA PHE A 124 12.37 -8.99 8.77
C PHE A 124 12.00 -8.06 9.93
N PRO A 125 12.00 -6.72 9.75
CA PRO A 125 11.76 -5.81 10.86
C PRO A 125 10.33 -5.98 11.42
N PRO A 126 10.18 -6.13 12.75
CA PRO A 126 8.88 -6.27 13.37
C PRO A 126 7.96 -5.10 13.02
N GLY A 127 6.76 -5.41 12.53
CA GLY A 127 5.77 -4.41 12.16
C GLY A 127 6.05 -3.68 10.84
N LEU A 128 7.11 -3.98 10.08
CA LEU A 128 7.41 -3.31 8.81
C LEU A 128 6.22 -3.34 7.85
N PHE A 129 5.63 -4.52 7.62
CA PHE A 129 4.48 -4.66 6.73
C PHE A 129 3.26 -3.85 7.19
N ALA A 130 3.00 -3.83 8.51
CA ALA A 130 1.90 -3.07 9.08
C ALA A 130 2.11 -1.55 8.95
N ARG A 131 3.31 -1.06 9.27
CA ARG A 131 3.67 0.36 9.13
C ARG A 131 3.68 0.79 7.68
N TYR A 132 4.20 -0.06 6.79
CA TYR A 132 4.17 0.19 5.35
C TYR A 132 2.74 0.26 4.81
N SER A 133 1.84 -0.63 5.27
CA SER A 133 0.40 -0.55 4.96
C SER A 133 -0.20 0.81 5.31
N VAL A 134 0.18 1.40 6.44
CA VAL A 134 -0.26 2.75 6.84
C VAL A 134 0.28 3.80 5.87
N GLN A 135 1.58 3.80 5.57
CA GLN A 135 2.22 4.83 4.73
C GLN A 135 1.61 4.89 3.31
N ILE A 136 1.37 3.72 2.70
CA ILE A 136 0.84 3.68 1.33
C ILE A 136 -0.62 4.12 1.21
N ASN A 137 -1.34 4.31 2.33
CA ASN A 137 -2.76 4.71 2.30
C ASN A 137 -2.99 6.05 1.58
N SER A 138 -2.02 6.98 1.67
CA SER A 138 -2.11 8.28 1.01
C SER A 138 -1.94 8.21 -0.52
N HIS A 139 -1.40 7.11 -1.03
CA HIS A 139 -1.06 6.91 -2.45
C HIS A 139 -2.10 6.12 -3.23
N VAL A 140 -3.08 5.51 -2.56
CA VAL A 140 -4.06 4.60 -3.15
C VAL A 140 -5.49 5.13 -3.01
N VAL A 141 -6.35 4.78 -3.96
CA VAL A 141 -7.75 5.25 -4.00
C VAL A 141 -8.74 4.19 -3.53
N HIS A 142 -8.40 2.92 -3.72
CA HIS A 142 -9.18 1.78 -3.26
C HIS A 142 -8.19 0.71 -2.82
N ARG A 143 -8.48 0.01 -1.71
CA ARG A 143 -7.61 -1.04 -1.20
C ARG A 143 -8.37 -2.09 -0.41
N SER A 144 -7.83 -3.30 -0.43
CA SER A 144 -8.21 -4.42 0.40
C SER A 144 -6.95 -4.96 1.08
N ASP A 145 -7.01 -5.11 2.39
CA ASP A 145 -5.86 -5.45 3.23
C ASP A 145 -6.09 -6.83 3.83
N GLY A 146 -5.18 -7.74 3.54
CA GLY A 146 -5.03 -9.03 4.21
C GLY A 146 -3.74 -9.07 5.03
N LYS A 147 -3.59 -10.15 5.80
CA LYS A 147 -2.47 -10.35 6.72
C LYS A 147 -1.09 -10.26 6.06
N PHE A 148 -0.99 -10.79 4.84
CA PHE A 148 0.27 -10.91 4.09
C PHE A 148 0.22 -10.25 2.71
N GLN A 149 -0.89 -9.60 2.37
CA GLN A 149 -1.07 -9.00 1.06
C GLN A 149 -1.99 -7.79 1.13
N ILE A 150 -1.68 -6.77 0.34
CA ILE A 150 -2.52 -5.60 0.13
C ILE A 150 -2.78 -5.52 -1.37
N PHE A 151 -4.04 -5.54 -1.75
CA PHE A 151 -4.46 -5.26 -3.11
C PHE A 151 -5.02 -3.84 -3.16
N ALA A 152 -4.49 -2.99 -4.02
CA ALA A 152 -4.87 -1.58 -4.09
C ALA A 152 -4.90 -1.05 -5.51
N TYR A 153 -5.48 0.12 -5.69
CA TYR A 153 -5.44 0.89 -6.93
C TYR A 153 -4.78 2.23 -6.68
N ARG A 154 -3.82 2.60 -7.53
CA ARG A 154 -3.35 3.99 -7.68
C ARG A 154 -3.95 4.57 -8.95
N GLY A 155 -4.95 5.43 -8.80
CA GLY A 155 -5.82 5.82 -9.92
C GLY A 155 -6.61 4.62 -10.43
N LYS A 156 -6.33 4.18 -11.67
CA LYS A 156 -6.95 3.00 -12.29
C LYS A 156 -5.99 1.80 -12.38
N VAL A 157 -4.75 1.95 -11.92
CA VAL A 157 -3.70 0.94 -12.07
C VAL A 157 -3.67 0.07 -10.81
N PRO A 158 -3.82 -1.26 -10.93
CA PRO A 158 -3.75 -2.16 -9.79
C PRO A 158 -2.32 -2.28 -9.28
N VAL A 159 -2.18 -2.37 -7.97
CA VAL A 159 -0.93 -2.65 -7.28
C VAL A 159 -1.18 -3.74 -6.23
N VAL A 160 -0.24 -4.67 -6.13
CA VAL A 160 -0.20 -5.70 -5.10
C VAL A 160 1.06 -5.52 -4.27
N VAL A 161 0.90 -5.35 -2.97
CA VAL A 161 2.01 -5.48 -2.01
C VAL A 161 1.87 -6.83 -1.34
N SER A 162 2.91 -7.65 -1.35
CA SER A 162 2.90 -8.96 -0.67
C SER A 162 4.08 -9.08 0.27
N TYR A 163 3.83 -9.57 1.48
CA TYR A 163 4.84 -10.03 2.42
C TYR A 163 4.78 -11.55 2.46
N ARG A 164 5.90 -12.19 2.14
CA ARG A 164 6.05 -13.65 2.23
C ARG A 164 7.02 -13.94 3.37
N PRO A 165 6.53 -14.53 4.48
CA PRO A 165 7.38 -14.95 5.58
C PRO A 165 8.41 -15.99 5.15
N ALA A 166 9.56 -16.00 5.81
CA ALA A 166 10.61 -16.98 5.58
C ALA A 166 10.11 -18.42 5.76
N LYS A 167 10.61 -19.32 4.92
CA LYS A 167 10.33 -20.77 5.00
C LYS A 167 11.65 -21.52 5.18
N GLY A 168 12.13 -21.54 6.42
CA GLY A 168 13.43 -22.11 6.77
C GLY A 168 14.59 -21.25 6.24
N VAL A 169 15.81 -21.82 6.28
CA VAL A 169 17.06 -21.08 6.03
C VAL A 169 17.23 -20.68 4.55
N LEU A 170 16.57 -21.36 3.62
CA LEU A 170 16.76 -21.19 2.17
C LEU A 170 15.80 -20.21 1.52
N GLN A 171 14.77 -19.75 2.23
CA GLN A 171 13.75 -18.86 1.70
C GLN A 171 13.61 -17.69 2.67
N PRO A 172 14.30 -16.57 2.42
CA PRO A 172 14.28 -15.42 3.30
C PRO A 172 12.91 -14.73 3.28
N ASP A 173 12.67 -13.88 4.27
CA ASP A 173 11.51 -13.00 4.26
C ASP A 173 11.58 -12.09 3.03
N THR A 174 10.45 -11.92 2.35
CA THR A 174 10.38 -11.06 1.16
C THR A 174 9.18 -10.13 1.23
N LEU A 175 9.39 -8.88 0.78
CA LEU A 175 8.33 -7.90 0.57
C LEU A 175 8.38 -7.45 -0.88
N SER A 176 7.30 -7.66 -1.63
CA SER A 176 7.24 -7.32 -3.04
C SER A 176 6.14 -6.31 -3.34
N ILE A 177 6.41 -5.40 -4.29
CA ILE A 177 5.45 -4.44 -4.86
C ILE A 177 5.31 -4.78 -6.33
N ALA A 178 4.11 -5.12 -6.77
CA ALA A 178 3.83 -5.56 -8.13
C ALA A 178 2.70 -4.75 -8.76
N SER A 179 2.75 -4.56 -10.07
CA SER A 179 1.69 -3.98 -10.87
C SER A 179 1.64 -4.61 -12.26
N HIS A 180 0.48 -4.50 -12.91
CA HIS A 180 0.22 -5.12 -14.19
C HIS A 180 -0.25 -4.06 -15.19
N ALA A 181 0.30 -4.12 -16.40
CA ALA A 181 -0.12 -3.28 -17.51
C ALA A 181 0.23 -3.97 -18.84
N SER A 182 -0.40 -3.56 -19.94
CA SER A 182 0.09 -3.97 -21.26
C SER A 182 1.45 -3.33 -21.52
N LEU A 183 2.27 -4.00 -22.33
CA LEU A 183 3.63 -3.53 -22.63
C LEU A 183 3.68 -2.06 -23.14
N PRO A 184 2.79 -1.59 -24.04
CA PRO A 184 2.77 -0.18 -24.45
C PRO A 184 2.46 0.80 -23.31
N ASN A 185 1.77 0.33 -22.27
CA ASN A 185 1.35 1.13 -21.12
C ASN A 185 2.14 0.81 -19.85
N ILE A 186 3.26 0.09 -19.94
CA ILE A 186 4.02 -0.33 -18.75
C ILE A 186 4.53 0.86 -17.91
N TRP A 187 4.66 2.04 -18.52
CA TRP A 187 4.94 3.29 -17.82
C TRP A 187 3.90 3.59 -16.71
N THR A 188 2.64 3.18 -16.90
CA THR A 188 1.58 3.34 -15.89
C THR A 188 1.81 2.48 -14.66
N ALA A 189 2.33 1.26 -14.85
CA ALA A 189 2.73 0.37 -13.75
C ALA A 189 3.89 0.97 -12.96
N TRP A 190 4.91 1.52 -13.65
CA TRP A 190 5.98 2.28 -13.00
C TRP A 190 5.46 3.45 -12.19
N GLN A 191 4.62 4.31 -12.80
CA GLN A 191 3.99 5.44 -12.11
C GLN A 191 3.17 4.99 -10.89
N ALA A 192 2.58 3.80 -10.93
CA ALA A 192 1.81 3.26 -9.82
C ALA A 192 2.69 2.78 -8.67
N ILE A 193 3.82 2.11 -8.95
CA ILE A 193 4.67 1.50 -7.92
C ILE A 193 5.75 2.45 -7.39
N THR A 194 6.26 3.40 -8.17
CA THR A 194 7.39 4.24 -7.78
C THR A 194 7.17 4.96 -6.45
N PRO A 195 6.03 5.63 -6.19
CA PRO A 195 5.80 6.27 -4.90
C PRO A 195 5.78 5.28 -3.73
N LEU A 196 5.35 4.04 -3.97
CA LEU A 196 5.27 3.02 -2.94
C LEU A 196 6.66 2.46 -2.61
N VAL A 197 7.49 2.27 -3.62
CA VAL A 197 8.91 1.92 -3.48
C VAL A 197 9.65 3.01 -2.69
N GLU A 198 9.38 4.28 -2.99
CA GLU A 198 9.94 5.42 -2.25
C GLU A 198 9.52 5.41 -0.78
N GLU A 199 8.23 5.22 -0.47
CA GLU A 199 7.74 5.08 0.91
C GLU A 199 8.42 3.94 1.67
N LEU A 200 8.60 2.78 1.01
CA LEU A 200 9.29 1.66 1.63
C LEU A 200 10.77 1.97 1.90
N ASN A 201 11.46 2.60 0.95
CA ASN A 201 12.86 2.99 1.11
C ASN A 201 13.06 3.98 2.26
N VAL A 202 12.15 4.96 2.39
CA VAL A 202 12.15 5.92 3.51
C VAL A 202 11.90 5.19 4.84
N LEU A 203 10.89 4.32 4.88
CA LEU A 203 10.55 3.56 6.08
C LEU A 203 11.72 2.67 6.53
N LEU A 204 12.41 2.00 5.60
CA LEU A 204 13.56 1.15 5.91
C LEU A 204 14.73 1.91 6.55
N GLN A 205 14.83 3.24 6.38
CA GLN A 205 15.86 4.05 7.05
C GLN A 205 15.71 4.09 8.58
N GLU A 206 14.54 3.72 9.11
CA GLU A 206 14.31 3.68 10.56
C GLU A 206 14.96 2.49 11.26
N TRP A 207 15.45 1.50 10.49
CA TRP A 207 16.16 0.33 11.03
C TRP A 207 17.65 0.40 10.64
N PRO A 208 18.48 1.13 11.42
CA PRO A 208 19.91 1.21 11.14
C PRO A 208 20.56 -0.19 11.20
N GLY A 209 21.39 -0.49 10.22
CA GLY A 209 22.08 -1.80 10.12
C GLY A 209 21.20 -2.94 9.58
N LEU A 210 19.96 -2.68 9.17
CA LEU A 210 19.14 -3.67 8.50
C LEU A 210 19.75 -4.07 7.16
N HIS A 211 20.00 -5.36 7.01
CA HIS A 211 20.49 -5.91 5.74
C HIS A 211 19.33 -6.40 4.89
N TYR A 212 19.20 -5.82 3.69
CA TYR A 212 18.25 -6.24 2.67
C TYR A 212 18.84 -6.04 1.28
N THR A 213 18.29 -6.77 0.31
CA THR A 213 18.63 -6.63 -1.11
C THR A 213 17.37 -6.31 -1.90
N VAL A 214 17.50 -5.46 -2.92
CA VAL A 214 16.38 -5.04 -3.78
C VAL A 214 16.60 -5.62 -5.17
N HIS A 215 15.52 -6.13 -5.77
CA HIS A 215 15.58 -6.74 -7.09
C HIS A 215 14.36 -6.38 -7.94
N ILE A 216 14.54 -6.29 -9.25
CA ILE A 216 13.42 -6.34 -10.20
C ILE A 216 13.29 -7.77 -10.70
N LEU A 217 12.11 -8.38 -10.52
CA LEU A 217 11.91 -9.76 -10.95
C LEU A 217 11.60 -9.83 -12.45
N CYS A 218 12.20 -10.81 -13.13
CA CYS A 218 12.02 -11.02 -14.55
C CYS A 218 10.56 -11.37 -14.89
N SER A 219 9.91 -10.51 -15.68
CA SER A 219 8.50 -10.67 -16.06
C SER A 219 8.23 -11.99 -16.81
N LYS A 220 9.19 -12.47 -17.62
CA LYS A 220 9.04 -13.72 -18.37
C LYS A 220 9.13 -14.95 -17.46
N CYS A 221 10.03 -14.93 -16.47
CA CYS A 221 10.07 -15.97 -15.45
C CYS A 221 8.78 -16.00 -14.61
N LEU A 222 8.26 -14.83 -14.23
CA LEU A 222 7.00 -14.71 -13.49
C LEU A 222 5.81 -15.25 -14.31
N LYS A 223 5.71 -14.87 -15.59
CA LYS A 223 4.66 -15.33 -16.49
C LYS A 223 4.65 -16.86 -16.70
N ARG A 224 5.83 -17.50 -16.62
CA ARG A 224 5.96 -18.97 -16.66
C ARG A 224 5.64 -19.65 -15.32
N GLY A 225 5.40 -18.90 -14.25
CA GLY A 225 5.22 -19.46 -12.91
C GLY A 225 6.50 -20.03 -12.32
N SER A 226 7.67 -19.52 -12.71
CA SER A 226 8.94 -19.98 -12.14
C SER A 226 8.95 -19.76 -10.62
N PRO A 227 9.26 -20.79 -9.80
CA PRO A 227 9.34 -20.64 -8.34
C PRO A 227 10.54 -19.79 -7.90
N ASN A 228 11.50 -19.56 -8.80
CA ASN A 228 12.68 -18.74 -8.56
C ASN A 228 12.90 -17.90 -9.83
N PRO A 229 12.20 -16.77 -10.01
CA PRO A 229 12.42 -15.89 -11.15
C PRO A 229 13.83 -15.28 -11.12
N HIS A 230 14.38 -14.92 -12.28
CA HIS A 230 15.62 -14.16 -12.29
C HIS A 230 15.42 -12.80 -11.63
N ALA A 231 16.36 -12.42 -10.77
CA ALA A 231 16.35 -11.18 -10.00
C ALA A 231 17.39 -10.22 -10.60
N PHE A 232 16.91 -9.20 -11.33
CA PHE A 232 17.78 -8.12 -11.81
C PHE A 232 18.17 -7.21 -10.64
N PRO A 233 19.40 -6.65 -10.65
CA PRO A 233 19.90 -5.79 -9.58
C PRO A 233 19.01 -4.55 -9.35
N GLY A 234 18.77 -4.21 -8.08
CA GLY A 234 17.94 -3.06 -7.68
C GLY A 234 18.53 -1.71 -8.09
N GLU A 235 19.84 -1.64 -8.35
CA GLU A 235 20.53 -0.44 -8.84
C GLU A 235 19.91 0.07 -10.15
N LEU A 236 19.31 -0.82 -10.96
CA LEU A 236 18.63 -0.45 -12.20
C LEU A 236 17.42 0.46 -12.00
N LEU A 237 16.84 0.51 -10.78
CA LEU A 237 15.77 1.45 -10.41
C LEU A 237 16.21 2.93 -10.48
N SER A 238 17.52 3.18 -10.46
CA SER A 238 18.09 4.53 -10.57
C SER A 238 18.74 4.81 -11.91
N GLN A 239 18.88 3.79 -12.77
CA GLN A 239 19.60 3.90 -14.02
C GLN A 239 18.68 4.29 -15.18
N PRO A 240 19.16 5.12 -16.11
CA PRO A 240 18.43 5.38 -17.35
C PRO A 240 18.34 4.11 -18.19
N ARG A 241 17.34 4.07 -19.07
CA ARG A 241 17.22 3.00 -20.07
C ARG A 241 18.43 3.02 -21.01
N PRO A 242 19.04 1.86 -21.30
CA PRO A 242 20.11 1.77 -22.29
C PRO A 242 19.62 2.22 -23.67
N GLU A 243 20.39 3.08 -24.34
CA GLU A 243 20.05 3.58 -25.68
C GLU A 243 20.16 2.47 -26.73
N GLY A 244 19.21 2.43 -27.68
CA GLY A 244 19.23 1.46 -28.78
C GLY A 244 18.92 0.00 -28.40
N VAL A 245 18.69 -0.30 -27.12
CA VAL A 245 18.39 -1.66 -26.64
C VAL A 245 16.91 -1.77 -26.28
N ALA A 246 16.14 -2.51 -27.07
CA ALA A 246 14.72 -2.76 -26.78
C ALA A 246 14.50 -3.94 -25.82
N GLU A 247 15.39 -4.93 -25.85
CA GLU A 247 15.25 -6.17 -25.10
C GLU A 247 16.61 -6.66 -24.58
N ILE A 248 16.60 -7.28 -23.40
CA ILE A 248 17.75 -7.97 -22.79
C ILE A 248 17.43 -9.46 -22.61
N ILE A 249 18.46 -10.30 -22.59
CA ILE A 249 18.30 -11.74 -22.39
C ILE A 249 18.19 -12.02 -20.90
N CYS A 250 17.19 -12.81 -20.49
CA CYS A 250 17.11 -13.34 -19.13
C CYS A 250 18.28 -14.32 -18.89
N PRO A 251 19.23 -14.02 -17.98
CA PRO A 251 20.41 -14.86 -17.77
C PRO A 251 20.06 -16.29 -17.31
N LYS A 252 18.94 -16.44 -16.60
CA LYS A 252 18.48 -17.73 -16.09
C LYS A 252 17.90 -18.65 -17.16
N ASN A 253 17.26 -18.08 -18.18
CA ASN A 253 16.55 -18.84 -19.21
C ASN A 253 17.29 -18.87 -20.55
N GLY A 254 18.36 -18.09 -20.70
CA GLY A 254 19.33 -18.11 -21.82
C GLY A 254 18.81 -17.72 -23.21
N SER A 255 17.49 -17.77 -23.42
CA SER A 255 16.83 -17.60 -24.72
C SER A 255 15.69 -16.58 -24.68
N GLU A 256 15.11 -16.34 -23.50
CA GLU A 256 14.00 -15.40 -23.38
C GLU A 256 14.46 -13.95 -23.39
N ARG A 257 13.82 -13.16 -24.25
CA ARG A 257 14.03 -11.72 -24.34
C ARG A 257 13.01 -11.00 -23.46
N VAL A 258 13.50 -10.11 -22.61
CA VAL A 258 12.73 -9.26 -21.68
C VAL A 258 12.83 -7.84 -22.19
N ASN A 259 11.69 -7.17 -22.38
CA ASN A 259 11.69 -5.78 -22.80
C ASN A 259 12.33 -4.89 -21.72
N VAL A 260 13.23 -3.99 -22.10
CA VAL A 260 13.93 -3.12 -21.14
C VAL A 260 12.99 -2.26 -20.30
N ALA A 261 11.80 -1.91 -20.82
CA ALA A 261 10.83 -1.11 -20.09
C ALA A 261 10.18 -1.86 -18.91
N LEU A 262 10.41 -3.17 -18.76
CA LEU A 262 10.00 -3.97 -17.60
C LEU A 262 11.08 -4.08 -16.53
N VAL A 263 12.29 -3.59 -16.81
CA VAL A 263 13.46 -3.69 -15.93
C VAL A 263 13.93 -2.30 -15.50
N TYR A 264 13.90 -1.35 -16.43
CA TYR A 264 14.31 0.03 -16.21
C TYR A 264 13.09 0.96 -16.12
N PRO A 265 13.02 1.82 -15.09
CA PRO A 265 11.97 2.81 -15.00
C PRO A 265 12.00 3.76 -16.21
N PRO A 266 10.88 4.44 -16.52
CA PRO A 266 10.90 5.52 -17.49
C PRO A 266 11.85 6.62 -16.99
N THR A 267 12.71 7.13 -17.87
CA THR A 267 13.51 8.32 -17.58
C THR A 267 12.55 9.42 -17.11
N PRO A 268 12.85 10.14 -16.01
CA PRO A 268 12.05 11.28 -15.61
C PRO A 268 11.97 12.23 -16.80
N THR A 269 10.80 12.34 -17.43
CA THR A 269 10.55 13.45 -18.34
C THR A 269 10.69 14.69 -17.48
N VAL A 270 11.74 15.48 -17.72
CA VAL A 270 11.94 16.78 -17.10
C VAL A 270 10.58 17.49 -17.12
N ILE A 271 10.05 17.72 -15.93
CA ILE A 271 8.73 18.31 -15.72
C ILE A 271 8.70 19.62 -16.51
N SER A 272 7.76 19.75 -17.44
CA SER A 272 7.43 20.99 -18.13
C SER A 272 7.31 22.12 -17.10
N PRO A 273 7.89 23.32 -17.35
CA PRO A 273 7.96 24.38 -16.36
C PRO A 273 6.54 24.80 -15.94
N CYS A 274 6.25 24.55 -14.67
CA CYS A 274 5.04 24.99 -14.02
C CYS A 274 5.06 26.53 -13.93
N SER A 275 4.00 27.16 -14.43
CA SER A 275 3.51 28.49 -14.04
C SER A 275 4.48 29.68 -14.20
N LYS A 276 4.48 30.30 -15.38
CA LYS A 276 4.71 31.76 -15.45
C LYS A 276 3.55 32.43 -14.71
N LYS A 277 3.75 32.76 -13.44
CA LYS A 277 2.94 33.80 -12.77
C LYS A 277 3.18 35.10 -13.52
N ASN A 278 2.15 35.59 -14.20
CA ASN A 278 2.09 36.98 -14.63
C ASN A 278 2.19 37.87 -13.39
N VAL A 279 3.38 38.40 -13.13
CA VAL A 279 3.54 39.58 -12.29
C VAL A 279 3.02 40.74 -13.13
N GLY A 280 1.82 41.22 -12.79
CA GLY A 280 1.28 42.45 -13.33
C GLY A 280 2.18 43.61 -12.92
N GLU A 281 2.92 44.14 -13.89
CA GLU A 281 3.69 45.36 -13.79
C GLU A 281 2.71 46.54 -13.83
N LYS A 282 2.24 46.98 -12.65
CA LYS A 282 1.60 48.30 -12.52
C LYS A 282 2.70 49.36 -12.66
N HIS A 283 2.88 49.84 -13.88
CA HIS A 283 3.54 51.12 -14.11
C HIS A 283 2.78 52.22 -13.38
N ARG A 284 3.44 52.79 -12.37
CA ARG A 284 3.15 54.10 -11.81
C ARG A 284 4.13 55.05 -12.49
N ASN A 285 3.64 55.97 -13.31
CA ASN A 285 4.29 57.25 -13.58
C ASN A 285 3.32 58.21 -14.28
N GLN A 286 3.24 59.40 -13.67
CA GLN A 286 2.50 60.62 -14.04
C GLN A 286 1.01 60.65 -13.70
#